data_AF-A0A383D1T7-F1
#
_entry.id   AF-A0A383D1T7-F1
#
_cell.length_a   1.000
_cell.length_b   1.000
_cell.length_c   1.000
_cell.angle_alpha   90.00
_cell.angle_beta   90.00
_cell.angle_gamma   90.00
#
_symmetry.space_group_name_H-M   'P 1'
#
loop_
_entity.id
_entity.type
_entity.pdbx_description
1 polymer ?
#
loop_
_entity_poly.entity_id
_entity_poly.type
_entity_poly.pdbx_seq_one_letter_code
_entity_poly.pdbx_strand_id
1 'polypeptide(L)' 'WMKAWILVSDHPYFAVTDTNGNFSIDGIPGGTYEVVCWQEKFKKSPLTSTVTIGDGKTTQDFTFTRPKKK' A
#
# COMPACT_ATOMS: atom_id res chain seq x y z
N TRP A 1 22.54 5.88 -12.54
CA TRP A 1 22.09 4.48 -12.62
C TRP A 1 20.59 4.42 -12.46
N MET A 2 19.89 3.62 -13.27
CA MET A 2 18.46 3.34 -13.10
C MET A 2 18.28 2.22 -12.08
N LYS A 3 17.26 2.34 -11.23
CA LYS A 3 16.84 1.29 -10.30
C LYS A 3 15.45 0.82 -10.71
N ALA A 4 15.20 -0.46 -10.56
CA ALA A 4 13.88 -1.07 -10.74
C ALA A 4 13.54 -1.88 -9.49
N TRP A 5 12.25 -2.01 -9.19
CA TRP A 5 11.73 -2.79 -8.08
C TRP A 5 10.66 -3.73 -8.60
N ILE A 6 10.67 -4.96 -8.10
CA ILE A 6 9.74 -6.01 -8.48
C ILE A 6 9.06 -6.46 -7.18
N LEU A 7 7.75 -6.30 -7.11
CA LEU A 7 6.92 -6.84 -6.04
C LEU A 7 6.19 -8.05 -6.61
N VAL A 8 6.37 -9.22 -5.98
CA VAL A 8 5.69 -10.46 -6.35
C VAL A 8 4.61 -10.71 -5.31
N SER A 9 3.37 -10.84 -5.74
CA SER A 9 2.25 -11.25 -4.90
C SER A 9 1.51 -12.42 -5.54
N ASP A 10 0.99 -13.31 -4.71
CA ASP A 10 0.15 -14.44 -5.13
C ASP A 10 -1.28 -13.99 -5.51
N HIS A 11 -1.63 -12.73 -5.25
CA HIS A 11 -2.94 -12.16 -5.58
C HIS A 11 -2.82 -11.03 -6.62
N PRO A 12 -3.84 -10.85 -7.49
CA PRO A 12 -3.83 -9.80 -8.50
C PRO A 12 -4.11 -8.39 -7.93
N TYR A 13 -4.47 -8.27 -6.65
CA TYR A 13 -4.82 -7.00 -6.01
C TYR A 13 -3.56 -6.19 -5.68
N PHE A 14 -3.21 -5.26 -6.55
CA PHE A 14 -2.20 -4.24 -6.30
C PHE A 14 -2.60 -2.93 -6.98
N ALA A 15 -2.13 -1.81 -6.42
CA ALA A 15 -2.23 -0.51 -7.06
C ALA A 15 -0.92 0.25 -6.90
N VAL A 16 -0.60 1.05 -7.91
CA VAL A 16 0.50 2.00 -7.87
C VAL A 16 -0.08 3.38 -7.59
N THR A 17 0.48 4.08 -6.61
CA THR A 17 0.05 5.44 -6.29
C THR A 17 0.41 6.42 -7.41
N ASP A 18 -0.47 7.38 -7.65
CA ASP A 18 -0.20 8.49 -8.57
C ASP A 18 0.77 9.52 -7.97
N THR A 19 1.08 10.59 -8.72
CA THR A 19 1.95 11.68 -8.24
C THR A 19 1.38 12.43 -7.03
N ASN A 20 0.07 12.34 -6.81
CA ASN A 20 -0.64 12.98 -5.71
C ASN A 20 -0.78 12.04 -4.48
N GLY A 21 -0.35 10.79 -4.59
CA GLY A 21 -0.46 9.78 -3.54
C GLY A 21 -1.78 9.01 -3.51
N ASN A 22 -2.65 9.19 -4.51
CA ASN A 22 -3.91 8.45 -4.59
C ASN A 22 -3.68 7.05 -5.17
N PHE A 23 -4.43 6.07 -4.65
CA PHE A 23 -4.49 4.71 -5.17
C PHE A 23 -5.94 4.21 -5.12
N SER A 24 -6.29 3.29 -6.01
CA SER A 24 -7.59 2.59 -5.99
C SER A 24 -7.36 1.13 -6.38
N ILE A 25 -7.97 0.21 -5.64
CA ILE A 25 -7.95 -1.22 -5.94
C ILE A 25 -9.41 -1.66 -5.96
N ASP A 26 -9.88 -2.10 -7.12
CA ASP A 26 -11.26 -2.52 -7.33
C ASP A 26 -11.37 -4.06 -7.33
N GLY A 27 -12.58 -4.56 -7.06
CA GLY A 27 -12.89 -5.99 -7.17
C GLY A 27 -12.37 -6.86 -6.03
N ILE A 28 -12.05 -6.29 -4.86
CA ILE A 28 -11.66 -7.07 -3.69
C ILE A 28 -12.92 -7.67 -3.05
N PRO A 29 -13.03 -9.00 -2.90
CA PRO A 29 -14.13 -9.64 -2.19
C PRO A 29 -14.19 -9.16 -0.73
N GLY A 30 -15.37 -9.24 -0.12
CA GLY A 30 -15.51 -8.93 1.30
C GLY A 30 -14.66 -9.87 2.17
N GLY A 31 -13.89 -9.30 3.09
CA GLY A 31 -12.94 -10.04 3.91
C GLY A 31 -11.96 -9.14 4.68
N THR A 32 -11.17 -9.74 5.56
CA THR A 32 -10.10 -9.04 6.28
C THR A 32 -8.79 -9.26 5.54
N TYR A 33 -8.15 -8.18 5.11
CA TYR A 33 -6.90 -8.22 4.35
C TYR A 33 -5.81 -7.41 5.05
N GLU A 34 -4.57 -7.83 4.86
CA GLU A 34 -3.42 -7.02 5.23
C GLU A 34 -2.93 -6.25 4.00
N VAL A 35 -2.96 -4.93 4.10
CA VAL A 35 -2.47 -4.04 3.06
C VAL A 35 -1.05 -3.62 3.41
N VAL A 36 -0.13 -3.83 2.47
CA VAL A 36 1.28 -3.45 2.61
C VAL A 36 1.57 -2.29 1.67
N CYS A 37 1.85 -1.12 2.24
CA CYS A 37 2.29 0.05 1.48
C CYS A 37 3.82 0.17 1.58
N TRP A 38 4.49 0.15 0.43
CA TRP A 38 5.95 0.26 0.34
C TRP A 38 6.35 1.46 -0.50
N GLN A 39 7.34 2.23 -0.01
CA GLN A 39 7.92 3.35 -0.75
C GLN A 39 9.45 3.30 -0.72
N GLU A 40 10.07 3.54 -1.88
CA GLU A 40 11.52 3.55 -2.08
C GLU A 40 12.31 4.41 -1.09
N LYS A 41 11.78 5.59 -0.72
CA LYS A 41 12.46 6.50 0.22
C LYS A 41 12.52 5.94 1.64
N PHE A 42 11.57 5.08 2.00
CA PHE A 42 11.45 4.47 3.33
C PHE A 42 12.05 3.06 3.40
N LYS A 43 12.52 2.50 2.27
CA LYS A 43 13.33 1.28 2.08
C LYS A 43 12.94 0.06 2.93
N LYS A 44 13.21 0.12 4.25
CA LYS A 44 13.13 -0.98 5.23
C LYS A 44 11.87 -0.94 6.11
N SER A 45 11.00 0.06 5.96
CA SER A 45 9.80 0.20 6.78
C SER A 45 8.56 0.27 5.89
N PRO A 46 8.12 -0.88 5.33
CA PRO A 46 6.79 -0.96 4.75
C PRO A 46 5.74 -0.69 5.84
N LEU A 47 4.70 0.05 5.49
CA LEU A 47 3.54 0.22 6.36
C LEU A 47 2.61 -0.95 6.12
N THR A 48 2.31 -1.71 7.17
CA THR A 48 1.28 -2.74 7.14
C THR A 48 0.05 -2.22 7.86
N SER A 49 -1.13 -2.48 7.31
CA SER A 49 -2.40 -2.15 7.97
C SER A 49 -3.45 -3.18 7.62
N THR A 50 -4.16 -3.64 8.63
CA THR A 50 -5.29 -4.56 8.45
C THR A 50 -6.51 -3.75 8.07
N VAL A 51 -7.15 -4.13 6.96
CA VAL A 51 -8.35 -3.48 6.44
C VAL A 51 -9.44 -4.54 6.30
N THR A 52 -10.60 -4.27 6.89
CA THR A 52 -11.79 -5.09 6.69
C THR A 52 -12.63 -4.49 5.57
N ILE A 53 -12.77 -5.23 4.48
CA ILE A 53 -13.56 -4.85 3.32
C ILE A 53 -14.93 -5.50 3.47
N GLY A 54 -15.97 -4.68 3.58
CA GLY A 54 -17.37 -5.12 3.56
C GLY A 54 -18.02 -4.80 2.20
N ASP A 55 -19.34 -4.74 2.17
CA ASP A 55 -20.10 -4.28 1.00
C ASP A 55 -20.08 -2.74 0.92
N GLY A 56 -18.97 -2.16 0.48
CA GLY A 56 -18.86 -0.71 0.33
C GLY A 56 -17.48 -0.17 -0.01
N LYS A 57 -17.38 1.16 -0.11
CA LYS A 57 -16.12 1.88 -0.32
C LYS A 57 -15.34 1.93 1.00
N THR A 58 -14.32 1.10 1.14
CA THR A 58 -13.37 1.19 2.24
C THR A 58 -12.22 2.13 1.86
N THR A 59 -11.98 3.15 2.68
CA THR A 59 -10.84 4.08 2.52
C THR A 59 -9.86 3.81 3.65
N GLN A 60 -8.61 3.51 3.31
CA GLN A 60 -7.53 3.36 4.26
C GLN A 60 -6.42 4.35 3.91
N ASP A 61 -6.12 5.26 4.82
CA ASP A 61 -5.05 6.23 4.63
C ASP A 61 -3.72 5.68 5.16
N PHE A 62 -2.65 5.89 4.39
CA PHE A 62 -1.28 5.54 4.78
C PHE A 62 -0.43 6.80 4.88
N THR A 63 0.15 7.06 6.04
CA THR A 63 1.05 8.20 6.25
C THR A 63 2.46 7.70 6.57
N PHE A 64 3.39 7.90 5.64
CA PHE A 64 4.81 7.63 5.88
C PHE A 64 5.42 8.73 6.75
N THR A 65 5.68 8.43 8.01
CA THR A 65 6.39 9.34 8.92
C THR A 65 7.89 9.09 8.84
N ARG A 66 8.67 10.13 8.56
CA ARG A 66 10.14 10.04 8.61
C ARG A 66 10.57 10.11 10.08
N PRO A 67 11.24 9.08 10.63
CA PRO A 67 11.78 9.19 11.98
C PRO A 67 12.75 10.37 12.01
N LYS A 68 12.55 11.27 12.98
CA LYS A 68 13.37 12.47 13.17
C LYS A 68 14.81 12.00 13.41
N LYS A 69 15.77 12.50 12.61
CA LYS A 69 17.20 12.25 12.85
C LYS A 69 17.54 12.72 14.26
N LYS A 70 18.13 11.82 15.06
CA LYS A 70 18.73 12.14 16.36
C LYS A 70 20.03 12.92 16.14
#